data_AF-A0A2D8MNI0-F1
#
_entry.id   AF-A0A2D8MNI0-F1
#
_cell.length_a   1.000
_cell.length_b   1.000
_cell.length_c   1.000
_cell.angle_alpha   90.00
_cell.angle_beta   90.00
_cell.angle_gamma   90.00
#
_symmetry.space_group_name_H-M   'P 1'
#
loop_
_entity.id
_entity.type
_entity.pdbx_description
1 polymer ?
#
loop_
_entity_poly.entity_id
_entity_poly.type
_entity_poly.pdbx_seq_one_letter_code
_entity_poly.pdbx_strand_id
1 'polypeptide(L)'
;MEKYRGPKEQHVRMERRYFIQLFLGLFLILSAMPLETIRNTMAETEIEQPLGPGGNVEPPERIRTNTSPVLAYVVITGGTIINIRGMKKYRSDYAEIKEQYQRPEMAFLLIGIIFTTLAILISILRII
;
A
#
# COMPACT_ATOMS: atom_id res chain seq x y z
N MET A 1 -44.72 -7.27 -8.31
CA MET A 1 -43.30 -6.97 -7.99
C MET A 1 -42.54 -6.92 -9.30
N GLU A 2 -42.08 -5.75 -9.70
CA GLU A 2 -41.29 -5.61 -10.93
C GLU A 2 -39.91 -6.22 -10.71
N LYS A 3 -39.61 -7.32 -11.42
CA LYS A 3 -38.26 -7.90 -11.45
C LYS A 3 -37.31 -6.89 -12.08
N TYR A 4 -36.29 -6.50 -11.33
CA TYR A 4 -35.15 -5.72 -11.80
C TYR A 4 -34.68 -6.20 -13.19
N ARG A 5 -34.75 -5.31 -14.19
CA ARG A 5 -34.40 -5.58 -15.60
C ARG A 5 -32.95 -5.17 -15.94
N GLY A 6 -32.05 -5.18 -14.96
CA GLY A 6 -30.63 -4.93 -15.22
C GLY A 6 -29.95 -6.10 -15.94
N PRO A 7 -28.90 -5.87 -16.74
CA PRO A 7 -28.16 -6.93 -17.41
C PRO A 7 -27.60 -7.92 -16.37
N LYS A 8 -27.82 -9.23 -16.57
CA LYS A 8 -27.46 -10.33 -15.65
C LYS A 8 -25.97 -10.35 -15.23
N GLU A 9 -25.09 -9.71 -15.99
CA GLU A 9 -23.64 -9.66 -15.72
C GLU A 9 -23.18 -8.41 -14.94
N GLN A 10 -24.09 -7.49 -14.60
CA GLN A 10 -23.74 -6.22 -13.98
C GLN A 10 -23.05 -6.40 -12.61
N HIS A 11 -23.46 -7.40 -11.84
CA HIS A 11 -22.88 -7.76 -10.54
C HIS A 11 -21.41 -8.19 -10.67
N VAL A 12 -21.12 -9.17 -11.54
CA VAL A 12 -19.76 -9.70 -11.76
C VAL A 12 -18.82 -8.61 -12.27
N ARG A 13 -19.31 -7.75 -13.18
CA ARG A 13 -18.53 -6.63 -13.70
C ARG A 13 -18.21 -5.57 -12.65
N MET A 14 -19.14 -5.33 -11.73
CA MET A 14 -18.97 -4.41 -10.60
C MET A 14 -17.95 -4.93 -9.60
N GLU A 15 -18.08 -6.20 -9.18
CA GLU A 15 -17.13 -6.85 -8.27
C GLU A 15 -15.72 -6.85 -8.84
N ARG A 16 -15.56 -7.24 -10.11
CA ARG A 16 -14.24 -7.27 -10.76
C ARG A 16 -13.58 -5.90 -10.78
N ARG A 17 -14.33 -4.84 -11.09
CA ARG A 17 -13.81 -3.46 -11.06
C ARG A 17 -13.38 -3.04 -9.66
N TYR A 18 -14.19 -3.40 -8.67
CA TYR A 18 -13.87 -3.11 -7.29
C TYR A 18 -12.62 -3.87 -6.80
N PHE A 19 -12.52 -5.18 -7.06
CA PHE A 19 -11.34 -5.97 -6.69
C PHE A 19 -10.06 -5.44 -7.34
N ILE A 20 -10.13 -5.03 -8.61
CA ILE A 20 -8.98 -4.41 -9.30
C ILE A 20 -8.58 -3.11 -8.60
N GLN A 21 -9.55 -2.25 -8.24
CA GLN A 21 -9.26 -1.00 -7.52
C GLN A 21 -8.65 -1.27 -6.14
N LEU A 22 -9.18 -2.23 -5.41
CA LEU A 22 -8.69 -2.60 -4.09
C LEU A 22 -7.27 -3.18 -4.17
N PHE A 23 -7.02 -4.06 -5.15
CA PHE A 23 -5.68 -4.58 -5.41
C PHE A 23 -4.69 -3.47 -5.77
N LEU A 24 -5.10 -2.51 -6.59
CA LEU A 24 -4.24 -1.40 -7.02
C LEU A 24 -3.92 -0.43 -5.87
N GLY A 25 -4.92 -0.06 -5.06
CA GLY A 25 -4.69 0.78 -3.89
C GLY A 25 -3.80 0.10 -2.85
N LEU A 26 -3.92 -1.22 -2.74
CA LEU A 26 -3.11 -1.99 -1.81
C LEU A 26 -1.70 -2.25 -2.32
N PHE A 27 -1.54 -2.51 -3.62
CA PHE A 27 -0.23 -2.57 -4.27
C PHE A 27 0.57 -1.28 -4.03
N LEU A 28 -0.08 -0.12 -4.14
CA LEU A 28 0.53 1.16 -3.79
C LEU A 28 1.02 1.15 -2.34
N ILE A 29 0.15 0.84 -1.37
CA ILE A 29 0.54 0.81 0.06
C ILE A 29 1.75 -0.11 0.28
N LEU A 30 1.76 -1.31 -0.32
CA LEU A 30 2.88 -2.25 -0.18
C LEU A 30 4.17 -1.75 -0.83
N SER A 31 4.09 -0.95 -1.90
CA SER A 31 5.25 -0.34 -2.55
C SER A 31 5.97 0.71 -1.68
N ALA A 32 5.36 1.16 -0.58
CA ALA A 32 6.04 1.97 0.42
C ALA A 32 7.19 1.22 1.11
N MET A 33 7.11 -0.11 1.23
CA MET A 33 8.17 -0.90 1.86
C MET A 33 9.50 -0.86 1.10
N PRO A 34 9.57 -1.14 -0.21
CA PRO A 34 10.83 -1.00 -0.96
C PRO A 34 11.32 0.45 -1.00
N LEU A 35 10.42 1.44 -1.05
CA LEU A 35 10.80 2.86 -0.98
C LEU A 35 11.52 3.19 0.33
N GLU A 36 11.03 2.69 1.47
CA GLU A 36 11.70 2.85 2.77
C GLU A 36 13.05 2.12 2.83
N THR A 37 13.19 0.95 2.18
CA THR A 37 14.50 0.29 2.10
C THR A 37 15.50 1.10 1.30
N ILE A 38 15.11 1.56 0.12
CA ILE A 38 15.97 2.40 -0.73
C ILE A 38 16.39 3.64 0.04
N ARG A 39 15.45 4.28 0.74
CA ARG A 39 15.71 5.44 1.61
C ARG A 39 16.76 5.14 2.66
N ASN A 40 16.62 4.03 3.38
CA ASN A 40 17.56 3.63 4.43
C ASN A 40 18.94 3.30 3.85
N THR A 41 19.00 2.59 2.71
CA THR A 41 20.27 2.29 2.04
C THR A 41 20.98 3.55 1.56
N MET A 42 20.25 4.56 1.09
CA MET A 42 20.83 5.85 0.70
C MET A 42 21.23 6.70 1.91
N ALA A 43 20.56 6.52 3.06
CA ALA A 43 20.88 7.25 4.30
C ALA A 43 22.22 6.80 4.89
N GLU A 44 22.62 5.56 4.67
CA GLU A 44 23.87 4.99 5.17
C GLU A 44 24.97 5.12 4.11
N THR A 45 25.60 6.29 4.04
CA THR A 45 26.76 6.52 3.17
C THR A 45 28.01 6.71 4.02
N GLU A 46 29.01 5.87 3.79
CA GLU A 46 30.35 6.02 4.36
C GLU A 46 31.12 7.04 3.52
N ILE A 47 31.64 8.10 4.15
CA ILE A 47 32.46 9.10 3.46
C ILE A 47 33.88 8.99 4.03
N GLU A 48 34.87 8.92 3.14
CA GLU A 48 36.27 9.04 3.53
C GLU A 48 36.52 10.45 4.09
N GLN A 49 37.02 10.52 5.31
CA GLN A 49 37.34 11.80 5.92
C GLN A 49 38.55 12.45 5.24
N PRO A 50 38.54 13.77 5.02
CA PRO A 50 39.72 14.45 4.50
C PRO A 50 40.91 14.24 5.45
N LEU A 51 42.12 14.15 4.89
CA LEU A 51 43.36 13.99 5.66
C LEU A 51 43.44 15.03 6.78
N GLY A 52 43.51 14.55 8.02
CA GLY A 52 43.69 15.40 9.18
C GLY A 52 45.06 16.10 9.17
N PRO A 53 45.21 17.24 9.87
CA PRO A 53 46.50 17.92 9.97
C PRO A 53 47.54 16.96 10.56
N GLY A 54 48.54 16.60 9.76
CA GLY A 54 49.55 15.59 10.10
C GLY A 54 49.56 14.35 9.20
N GLY A 55 48.65 14.23 8.23
CA GLY A 55 48.65 13.14 7.25
C GLY A 55 48.04 11.83 7.77
N ASN A 56 47.39 11.87 8.93
CA ASN A 56 46.64 10.74 9.46
C ASN A 56 45.33 10.60 8.69
N VAL A 57 45.09 9.41 8.13
CA VAL A 57 43.79 9.03 7.56
C VAL A 57 42.91 8.62 8.73
N GLU A 58 41.91 9.43 9.06
CA GLU A 58 40.89 9.01 10.02
C GLU A 58 40.02 7.90 9.41
N PRO A 59 39.59 6.92 10.21
CA PRO A 59 38.68 5.89 9.73
C PRO A 59 37.38 6.53 9.18
N PRO A 60 36.78 5.96 8.12
CA PRO A 60 35.59 6.52 7.49
C PRO A 60 34.45 6.66 8.49
N GLU A 61 33.78 7.82 8.47
CA GLU A 61 32.65 8.09 9.35
C GLU A 61 31.33 7.80 8.62
N ARG A 62 30.43 7.10 9.31
CA ARG A 62 29.07 6.84 8.82
C ARG A 62 28.21 8.07 9.04
N ILE A 63 28.08 8.91 8.02
CA ILE A 63 27.16 10.04 8.08
C ILE A 63 25.77 9.54 7.71
N ARG A 64 24.81 9.63 8.65
CA ARG A 64 23.40 9.39 8.35
C ARG A 64 22.83 10.57 7.60
N THR A 65 22.68 10.45 6.29
CA THR A 65 21.98 11.46 5.49
C THR A 65 20.49 11.41 5.83
N ASN A 66 19.91 12.54 6.24
CA ASN A 66 18.49 12.61 6.60
C ASN A 66 17.62 12.57 5.34
N THR A 67 17.39 11.36 4.81
CA THR A 67 16.54 11.14 3.64
C THR A 67 15.06 11.13 4.05
N SER A 68 14.29 12.03 3.44
CA SER A 68 12.90 12.28 3.81
C SER A 68 11.97 11.10 3.46
N PRO A 69 11.07 10.67 4.37
CA PRO A 69 10.10 9.60 4.12
C PRO A 69 8.87 10.06 3.32
N VAL A 70 8.84 11.31 2.85
CA VAL A 70 7.66 11.93 2.21
C VAL A 70 7.09 11.08 1.07
N LEU A 71 7.95 10.48 0.24
CA LEU A 71 7.49 9.65 -0.88
C LEU A 71 6.73 8.40 -0.42
N ALA A 72 7.20 7.72 0.64
CA ALA A 72 6.52 6.57 1.21
C ALA A 72 5.13 6.96 1.74
N TYR A 73 5.03 8.08 2.46
CA TYR A 73 3.74 8.57 2.97
C TYR A 73 2.77 8.99 1.87
N VAL A 74 3.26 9.61 0.80
CA VAL A 74 2.42 9.96 -0.36
C VAL A 74 1.80 8.72 -0.98
N VAL A 75 2.58 7.66 -1.14
CA VAL A 75 2.13 6.40 -1.74
C VAL A 75 1.12 5.68 -0.83
N ILE A 76 1.37 5.61 0.48
CA ILE A 76 0.42 5.04 1.45
C ILE A 76 -0.91 5.81 1.44
N THR A 77 -0.82 7.15 1.48
CA THR A 77 -1.99 8.03 1.48
C THR A 77 -2.79 7.89 0.18
N GLY A 78 -2.11 7.89 -0.96
CA GLY A 78 -2.74 7.71 -2.28
C GLY A 78 -3.44 6.36 -2.42
N GLY A 79 -2.78 5.27 -2.01
CA GLY A 79 -3.37 3.92 -2.01
C GLY A 79 -4.59 3.81 -1.11
N THR A 80 -4.54 4.44 0.07
CA THR A 80 -5.67 4.50 1.02
C THR A 80 -6.87 5.25 0.42
N ILE A 81 -6.63 6.40 -0.22
CA ILE A 81 -7.70 7.18 -0.89
C ILE A 81 -8.34 6.37 -2.01
N ILE A 82 -7.55 5.65 -2.82
CA ILE A 82 -8.06 4.78 -3.89
C ILE A 82 -8.97 3.69 -3.32
N ASN A 83 -8.55 3.02 -2.25
CA ASN A 83 -9.35 1.99 -1.58
C ASN A 83 -10.66 2.56 -1.01
N ILE A 84 -10.62 3.71 -0.33
CA ILE A 84 -11.82 4.36 0.21
C ILE A 84 -12.79 4.75 -0.92
N ARG A 85 -12.27 5.29 -2.03
CA ARG A 85 -13.09 5.65 -3.20
C ARG A 85 -13.73 4.42 -3.84
N GLY A 86 -12.95 3.35 -4.00
CA GLY A 86 -13.47 2.06 -4.46
C GLY A 86 -14.61 1.60 -3.56
N MET A 87 -14.44 1.67 -2.23
CA MET A 87 -15.43 1.17 -1.26
C MET A 87 -16.71 1.99 -1.30
N LYS A 88 -16.61 3.32 -1.39
CA LYS A 88 -17.77 4.20 -1.54
C LYS A 88 -18.53 3.91 -2.83
N LYS A 89 -17.80 3.74 -3.94
CA LYS A 89 -18.41 3.44 -5.24
C LYS A 89 -19.10 2.08 -5.23
N TYR A 90 -18.41 1.03 -4.77
CA TYR A 90 -18.98 -0.30 -4.65
C TYR A 90 -20.22 -0.32 -3.76
N ARG A 91 -20.19 0.40 -2.62
CA ARG A 91 -21.36 0.53 -1.75
C ARG A 91 -22.55 1.17 -2.44
N SER A 92 -22.32 2.20 -3.27
CA SER A 92 -23.35 2.87 -4.06
C SER A 92 -23.91 1.93 -5.12
N ASP A 93 -23.04 1.33 -5.94
CA ASP A 93 -23.41 0.43 -7.03
C ASP A 93 -24.17 -0.81 -6.47
N TYR A 94 -23.80 -1.29 -5.27
CA TYR A 94 -24.48 -2.41 -4.61
C TYR A 94 -25.84 -2.03 -3.99
N ALA A 95 -26.02 -0.76 -3.58
CA ALA A 95 -27.29 -0.30 -3.01
C ALA A 95 -28.43 -0.38 -4.02
N GLU A 96 -28.12 -0.29 -5.32
CA GLU A 96 -29.07 -0.43 -6.42
C GLU A 96 -29.57 -1.87 -6.63
N ILE A 97 -28.80 -2.88 -6.19
CA ILE A 97 -29.09 -4.31 -6.45
C ILE A 97 -29.28 -5.16 -5.18
N LYS A 98 -29.36 -4.50 -4.01
CA LYS A 98 -29.38 -5.14 -2.68
C LYS A 98 -30.54 -6.12 -2.43
N GLU A 99 -31.62 -6.04 -3.23
CA GLU A 99 -32.79 -6.91 -3.05
C GLU A 99 -32.59 -8.33 -3.62
N GLN A 100 -31.56 -8.54 -4.47
CA GLN A 100 -31.34 -9.83 -5.13
C GLN A 100 -30.04 -10.55 -4.74
N TYR A 101 -29.08 -9.88 -4.10
CA TYR A 101 -27.75 -10.44 -3.82
C TYR A 101 -27.23 -10.08 -2.42
N GLN A 102 -26.57 -11.04 -1.75
CA GLN A 102 -25.88 -10.82 -0.47
C GLN A 102 -24.52 -10.18 -0.68
N ARG A 103 -24.22 -9.12 0.08
CA ARG A 103 -22.94 -8.43 0.00
C ARG A 103 -21.77 -9.37 0.30
N PRO A 104 -20.66 -9.29 -0.44
CA PRO A 104 -19.43 -10.02 -0.15
C PRO A 104 -18.62 -9.34 0.97
N GLU A 105 -19.26 -8.98 2.08
CA GLU A 105 -18.60 -8.38 3.26
C GLU A 105 -17.46 -9.27 3.78
N MET A 106 -17.65 -10.59 3.72
CA MET A 106 -16.65 -11.58 4.12
C MET A 106 -15.41 -11.58 3.22
N ALA A 107 -15.55 -11.35 1.91
CA ALA A 107 -14.41 -11.29 1.00
C ALA A 107 -13.53 -10.06 1.28
N PHE A 108 -14.14 -8.93 1.65
CA PHE A 108 -13.41 -7.73 2.04
C PHE A 108 -12.68 -7.87 3.37
N LEU A 109 -13.35 -8.48 4.35
CA LEU A 109 -12.71 -8.83 5.62
C LEU A 109 -11.52 -9.75 5.40
N LEU A 110 -11.68 -10.82 4.60
CA LEU A 110 -10.60 -11.74 4.27
C LEU A 110 -9.42 -11.05 3.60
N ILE A 111 -9.66 -10.20 2.61
CA ILE A 111 -8.58 -9.50 1.92
C ILE A 111 -7.88 -8.51 2.86
N GLY A 112 -8.64 -7.74 3.64
CA GLY A 112 -8.09 -6.83 4.64
C GLY A 112 -7.21 -7.57 5.65
N ILE A 113 -7.69 -8.71 6.16
CA ILE A 113 -6.93 -9.57 7.06
C ILE A 113 -5.65 -10.06 6.38
N ILE A 114 -5.73 -10.72 5.22
CA ILE A 114 -4.57 -11.27 4.49
C ILE A 114 -3.47 -10.22 4.32
N PHE A 115 -3.83 -9.01 3.92
CA PHE A 115 -2.84 -7.97 3.68
C PHE A 115 -2.30 -7.33 4.96
N THR A 116 -3.11 -7.24 6.01
CA THR A 116 -2.63 -6.83 7.35
C THR A 116 -1.62 -7.85 7.87
N THR A 117 -1.91 -9.15 7.72
CA THR A 117 -0.98 -10.23 8.13
C THR A 117 0.30 -10.19 7.31
N LEU A 118 0.22 -9.97 5.99
CA LEU A 118 1.39 -9.81 5.11
C LEU A 118 2.25 -8.61 5.51
N ALA A 119 1.64 -7.46 5.79
CA ALA A 119 2.36 -6.26 6.22
C ALA A 119 3.09 -6.48 7.55
N ILE A 120 2.44 -7.15 8.52
CA ILE A 120 3.05 -7.52 9.80
C ILE A 120 4.23 -8.48 9.58
N LEU A 121 4.04 -9.53 8.78
CA LEU A 121 5.09 -10.51 8.46
C LEU A 121 6.32 -9.85 7.84
N ILE A 122 6.13 -8.98 6.85
CA ILE A 122 7.25 -8.29 6.19
C ILE A 122 7.94 -7.32 7.15
N SER A 123 7.19 -6.66 8.03
CA SER A 123 7.76 -5.78 9.06
C SER A 123 8.60 -6.57 10.08
N ILE A 124 8.12 -7.73 10.54
CA ILE A 124 8.86 -8.61 11.45
C ILE A 124 10.13 -9.15 10.78
N LEU A 125 10.04 -9.63 9.53
CA LEU A 125 11.17 -10.14 8.76
C LEU A 125 12.26 -9.08 8.46
N ARG A 126 11.95 -7.80 8.59
CA ARG A 126 12.94 -6.71 8.48
C ARG A 126 13.60 -6.34 9.81
N ILE A 127 13.00 -6.73 10.94
CA ILE A 127 13.50 -6.43 12.28
C ILE A 127 14.49 -7.52 12.75
N ILE A 128 14.35 -8.75 12.24
CA ILE A 128 15.25 -9.89 12.47
C ILE A 128 16.36 -9.87 11.40
#